data_AF-A0A7C4S1Y5-F1
#
_entry.id   AF-A0A7C4S1Y5-F1
#
_cell.length_a   1.000
_cell.length_b   1.000
_cell.length_c   1.000
_cell.angle_alpha   90.00
_cell.angle_beta   90.00
_cell.angle_gamma   90.00
#
_symmetry.space_group_name_H-M   'P 1'
#
loop_
_entity.id
_entity.type
_entity.pdbx_description
1 polymer ?
#
loop_
_entity_poly.entity_id
_entity_poly.type
_entity_poly.pdbx_seq_one_letter_code
_entity_poly.pdbx_strand_id
1 'polypeptide(L)'
;MKSFVIARTPIQYVDKDQPLSYALEIMDSKDLSALPVVDNGKFIGIITIRGIMDRIWSERVRIVNLSSLYVSSVMETNVPRISMDTTLIEACNLMIKCNSIALPILYDDKPIGMIFEEDIPRLFFDSNIDSSGFINRRFRVVDLDSNILHIRSLMLNENIRFIPIVKDGKFLGVVNDWDIVMALRAIHDRFPLQHRDARVRSLKASDVMRFTKSIFYGYPSMGVIARIIVENKSLGAIALNEDRSVLGIVDLKAFVKIACGVS
;
A
#
# COMPACT_ATOMS: atom_id res chain seq x y z
N MET A 1 18.04 14.20 -11.03
CA MET A 1 16.81 13.93 -11.81
C MET A 1 15.64 14.58 -11.09
N LYS A 2 14.80 15.36 -11.79
CA LYS A 2 13.56 15.92 -11.19
C LYS A 2 12.59 14.79 -10.87
N SER A 3 11.84 14.92 -9.79
CA SER A 3 10.88 13.90 -9.34
C SER A 3 9.70 13.71 -10.33
N PHE A 4 9.38 14.77 -11.08
CA PHE A 4 8.34 14.78 -12.12
C PHE A 4 8.49 13.69 -13.19
N VAL A 5 9.70 13.18 -13.41
CA VAL A 5 9.98 12.14 -14.44
C VAL A 5 9.19 10.84 -14.19
N ILE A 6 8.84 10.54 -12.95
CA ILE A 6 8.06 9.35 -12.58
C ILE A 6 6.66 9.69 -12.06
N ALA A 7 6.26 10.95 -12.14
CA ALA A 7 4.98 11.39 -11.61
C ALA A 7 3.82 10.87 -12.46
N ARG A 8 2.76 10.42 -11.79
CA ARG A 8 1.48 10.13 -12.44
C ARG A 8 0.74 11.44 -12.67
N THR A 9 0.67 11.89 -13.92
CA THR A 9 -0.01 13.13 -14.33
C THR A 9 -0.89 12.92 -15.58
N PRO A 10 -2.06 13.58 -15.68
CA PRO A 10 -2.77 14.26 -14.58
C PRO A 10 -3.25 13.23 -13.53
N ILE A 11 -3.39 13.67 -12.28
CA ILE A 11 -3.91 12.81 -11.19
C ILE A 11 -5.37 13.16 -10.88
N GLN A 12 -6.17 12.14 -10.58
CA GLN A 12 -7.52 12.36 -10.06
C GLN A 12 -7.44 12.70 -8.57
N TYR A 13 -8.24 13.65 -8.13
CA TYR A 13 -8.44 14.01 -6.73
C TYR A 13 -9.92 13.89 -6.37
N VAL A 14 -10.18 13.84 -5.07
CA VAL A 14 -11.53 13.76 -4.51
C VAL A 14 -11.82 14.98 -3.64
N ASP A 15 -13.07 15.41 -3.62
CA ASP A 15 -13.51 16.46 -2.70
C ASP A 15 -13.79 15.88 -1.31
N LYS A 16 -13.52 16.65 -0.25
CA LYS A 16 -13.68 16.21 1.14
C LYS A 16 -15.09 15.76 1.51
N ASP A 17 -16.11 16.26 0.79
CA ASP A 17 -17.52 15.95 1.01
C ASP A 17 -18.05 14.85 0.09
N GLN A 18 -17.18 14.24 -0.73
CA GLN A 18 -17.56 13.06 -1.50
C GLN A 18 -17.64 11.81 -0.60
N PRO A 19 -18.51 10.84 -0.94
CA PRO A 19 -18.56 9.56 -0.25
C PRO A 19 -17.24 8.80 -0.35
N LEU A 20 -16.87 8.10 0.72
CA LEU A 20 -15.69 7.24 0.76
C LEU A 20 -15.74 6.13 -0.31
N SER A 21 -16.94 5.63 -0.64
CA SER A 21 -17.13 4.65 -1.71
C SER A 21 -16.65 5.16 -3.06
N TYR A 22 -16.84 6.45 -3.36
CA TYR A 22 -16.37 7.08 -4.59
C TYR A 22 -14.85 7.12 -4.66
N ALA A 23 -14.18 7.47 -3.55
CA ALA A 23 -12.72 7.42 -3.46
C ALA A 23 -12.20 5.98 -3.67
N LEU A 24 -12.83 4.98 -3.06
CA LEU A 24 -12.48 3.57 -3.24
C LEU A 24 -12.65 3.10 -4.70
N GLU A 25 -13.69 3.55 -5.40
CA GLU A 25 -13.90 3.23 -6.82
C GLU A 25 -12.82 3.85 -7.71
N ILE A 26 -12.40 5.09 -7.43
CA ILE A 26 -11.28 5.72 -8.15
C ILE A 26 -9.99 4.95 -7.88
N MET A 27 -9.71 4.62 -6.61
CA MET A 27 -8.50 3.90 -6.22
C MET A 27 -8.40 2.53 -6.91
N ASP A 28 -9.52 1.80 -6.97
CA ASP A 28 -9.61 0.49 -7.63
C ASP A 28 -9.42 0.61 -9.15
N SER A 29 -10.22 1.46 -9.79
CA SER A 29 -10.24 1.60 -11.26
C SER A 29 -8.93 2.15 -11.84
N LYS A 30 -8.18 2.93 -11.06
CA LYS A 30 -6.94 3.56 -11.49
C LYS A 30 -5.68 2.97 -10.87
N ASP A 31 -5.80 1.91 -10.08
CA ASP A 31 -4.67 1.25 -9.43
C ASP A 31 -3.83 2.25 -8.60
N LEU A 32 -4.55 3.03 -7.76
CA LEU A 32 -3.99 4.10 -6.93
C LEU A 32 -4.09 3.73 -5.45
N SER A 33 -2.94 3.77 -4.75
CA SER A 33 -2.86 3.52 -3.31
C SER A 33 -3.15 4.76 -2.45
N ALA A 34 -3.27 5.92 -3.09
CA ALA A 34 -3.66 7.18 -2.45
C ALA A 34 -4.26 8.18 -3.44
N LEU A 35 -5.08 9.12 -2.94
CA LEU A 35 -5.64 10.23 -3.70
C LEU A 35 -5.45 11.57 -2.98
N PRO A 36 -5.17 12.68 -3.69
CA PRO A 36 -5.25 14.00 -3.10
C PRO A 36 -6.69 14.33 -2.75
N VAL A 37 -6.88 15.01 -1.63
CA VAL A 37 -8.16 15.54 -1.17
C VAL A 37 -8.16 17.05 -1.33
N VAL A 38 -9.25 17.57 -1.90
CA VAL A 38 -9.46 19.01 -2.09
C VAL A 38 -10.70 19.52 -1.34
N ASP A 39 -10.69 20.81 -1.05
CA ASP A 39 -11.85 21.59 -0.60
C ASP A 39 -11.91 22.85 -1.44
N ASN A 40 -13.02 23.08 -2.14
CA ASN A 40 -13.19 24.22 -3.04
C ASN A 40 -12.01 24.36 -4.05
N GLY A 41 -11.51 23.22 -4.53
CA GLY A 41 -10.40 23.13 -5.49
C GLY A 41 -9.00 23.34 -4.90
N LYS A 42 -8.86 23.56 -3.59
CA LYS A 42 -7.55 23.65 -2.91
C LYS A 42 -7.18 22.35 -2.24
N PHE A 43 -5.92 21.94 -2.32
CA PHE A 43 -5.41 20.77 -1.63
C PHE A 43 -5.50 20.92 -0.10
N ILE A 44 -6.07 19.93 0.58
CA ILE A 44 -6.22 19.93 2.05
C ILE A 44 -5.69 18.65 2.73
N GLY A 45 -5.34 17.62 1.96
CA GLY A 45 -4.91 16.35 2.53
C GLY A 45 -4.81 15.23 1.51
N ILE A 46 -4.62 14.02 2.00
CA ILE A 46 -4.56 12.79 1.21
C ILE A 46 -5.43 11.71 1.85
N ILE A 47 -5.96 10.82 1.04
CA ILE A 47 -6.54 9.55 1.50
C ILE A 47 -5.63 8.42 1.04
N THR A 48 -5.32 7.48 1.94
CA THR A 48 -4.47 6.31 1.67
C THR A 48 -5.22 5.02 2.01
N ILE A 49 -4.83 3.88 1.42
CA ILE A 49 -5.41 2.57 1.78
C ILE A 49 -5.29 2.32 3.29
N ARG A 50 -4.14 2.68 3.89
CA ARG A 50 -3.93 2.57 5.34
C ARG A 50 -4.91 3.41 6.15
N GLY A 51 -5.11 4.68 5.79
CA GLY A 51 -6.07 5.56 6.47
C GLY A 51 -7.49 5.01 6.40
N ILE A 52 -7.87 4.45 5.25
CA ILE A 52 -9.16 3.75 5.08
C ILE A 52 -9.20 2.51 5.98
N MET A 53 -8.19 1.64 5.94
CA MET A 53 -8.13 0.41 6.73
C MET A 53 -8.22 0.68 8.24
N ASP A 54 -7.60 1.74 8.73
CA ASP A 54 -7.68 2.16 10.13
C ASP A 54 -9.12 2.55 10.53
N ARG A 55 -9.84 3.24 9.64
CA ARG A 55 -11.16 3.77 9.95
C ARG A 55 -12.32 2.83 9.65
N ILE A 56 -12.23 2.04 8.58
CA ILE A 56 -13.31 1.20 8.02
C ILE A 56 -13.88 0.17 9.00
N TRP A 57 -13.12 -0.19 10.05
CA TRP A 57 -13.55 -1.12 11.10
C TRP A 57 -13.36 -0.55 12.52
N SER A 58 -13.25 0.76 12.64
CA SER A 58 -13.23 1.43 13.94
C SER A 58 -14.58 1.26 14.66
N GLU A 59 -14.58 1.37 15.99
CA GLU A 59 -15.80 1.19 16.81
C GLU A 59 -16.98 2.07 16.39
N ARG A 60 -16.68 3.31 15.97
CA ARG A 60 -17.68 4.26 15.46
C ARG A 60 -18.19 3.89 14.06
N VAL A 61 -17.37 3.22 13.26
CA VAL A 61 -17.68 2.88 11.86
C VAL A 61 -18.40 1.53 11.74
N ARG A 62 -18.18 0.60 12.67
CA ARG A 62 -18.86 -0.71 12.71
C ARG A 62 -20.40 -0.58 12.68
N ILE A 63 -20.93 0.53 13.21
CA ILE A 63 -22.37 0.78 13.34
C ILE A 63 -22.99 1.65 12.23
N VAL A 64 -22.19 2.15 11.27
CA VAL A 64 -22.69 2.97 10.14
C VAL A 64 -22.43 2.30 8.79
N ASN A 65 -23.08 2.80 7.74
CA ASN A 65 -22.83 2.35 6.36
C ASN A 65 -21.61 3.07 5.77
N LEU A 66 -20.79 2.37 4.98
CA LEU A 66 -19.65 3.01 4.30
C LEU A 66 -20.07 4.10 3.33
N SER A 67 -21.24 3.97 2.72
CA SER A 67 -21.85 5.01 1.87
C SER A 67 -22.18 6.30 2.64
N SER A 68 -22.24 6.26 3.97
CA SER A 68 -22.46 7.43 4.82
C SER A 68 -21.16 8.09 5.32
N LEU A 69 -20.00 7.48 5.04
CA LEU A 69 -18.72 8.08 5.36
C LEU A 69 -18.27 9.01 4.25
N TYR A 70 -17.84 10.21 4.62
CA TYR A 70 -17.20 11.15 3.72
C TYR A 70 -15.68 10.95 3.69
N VAL A 71 -15.04 11.36 2.59
CA VAL A 71 -13.57 11.38 2.46
C VAL A 71 -12.91 12.09 3.64
N SER A 72 -13.48 13.22 4.08
CA SER A 72 -13.03 13.98 5.25
C SER A 72 -12.93 13.18 6.56
N SER A 73 -13.68 12.08 6.70
CA SER A 73 -13.67 11.25 7.91
C SER A 73 -12.44 10.33 8.04
N VAL A 74 -11.73 10.12 6.93
CA VAL A 74 -10.58 9.20 6.86
C VAL A 74 -9.31 9.84 6.31
N MET A 75 -9.40 11.04 5.74
CA MET A 75 -8.25 11.75 5.18
C MET A 75 -7.22 12.14 6.25
N GLU A 76 -5.98 12.26 5.81
CA GLU A 76 -4.88 12.83 6.57
C GLU A 76 -4.61 14.25 6.06
N THR A 77 -4.64 15.25 6.94
CA THR A 77 -4.51 16.67 6.56
C THR A 77 -3.08 17.19 6.61
N ASN A 78 -2.26 16.68 7.53
CA ASN A 78 -0.86 17.10 7.68
C ASN A 78 0.07 16.15 6.93
N VAL A 79 0.04 16.22 5.60
CA VAL A 79 0.82 15.33 4.74
C VAL A 79 1.93 16.05 3.98
N PRO A 80 3.09 15.40 3.81
CA PRO A 80 4.18 15.96 3.01
C PRO A 80 3.71 16.22 1.58
N ARG A 81 4.14 17.35 1.01
CA ARG A 81 3.85 17.78 -0.35
C ARG A 81 5.12 18.25 -1.03
N ILE A 82 5.17 18.15 -2.35
CA ILE A 82 6.34 18.50 -3.16
C ILE A 82 5.94 19.44 -4.31
N SER A 83 6.94 20.04 -4.96
CA SER A 83 6.76 20.90 -6.13
C SER A 83 7.37 20.25 -7.38
N MET A 84 7.15 20.84 -8.56
CA MET A 84 7.76 20.38 -9.81
C MET A 84 9.29 20.45 -9.81
N ASP A 85 9.88 21.26 -8.94
CA ASP A 85 11.33 21.42 -8.84
C ASP A 85 11.97 20.47 -7.83
N THR A 86 11.17 19.80 -7.00
CA THR A 86 11.67 18.79 -6.05
C THR A 86 12.34 17.65 -6.81
N THR A 87 13.58 17.32 -6.43
CA THR A 87 14.34 16.22 -7.01
C THR A 87 13.78 14.87 -6.54
N LEU A 88 14.08 13.80 -7.29
CA LEU A 88 13.66 12.46 -6.88
C LEU A 88 14.26 12.05 -5.53
N ILE A 89 15.52 12.39 -5.27
CA ILE A 89 16.21 12.07 -4.01
C ILE A 89 15.53 12.76 -2.83
N GLU A 90 15.16 14.04 -2.97
CA GLU A 90 14.41 14.77 -1.94
C GLU A 90 13.03 14.14 -1.71
N ALA A 91 12.33 13.76 -2.77
CA ALA A 91 11.04 13.06 -2.67
C ALA A 91 11.18 11.72 -1.92
N CYS A 92 12.16 10.88 -2.27
CA CYS A 92 12.42 9.62 -1.57
C CYS A 92 12.79 9.84 -0.10
N ASN A 93 13.62 10.84 0.20
CA ASN A 93 13.96 11.20 1.58
C ASN A 93 12.72 11.62 2.38
N LEU A 94 11.82 12.38 1.75
CA LEU A 94 10.57 12.79 2.38
C LEU A 94 9.62 11.59 2.60
N MET A 95 9.54 10.65 1.66
CA MET A 95 8.80 9.40 1.83
C MET A 95 9.31 8.59 3.03
N ILE A 96 10.64 8.43 3.17
CA ILE A 96 11.22 7.71 4.32
C ILE A 96 10.95 8.46 5.64
N LYS A 97 11.25 9.77 5.68
CA LYS A 97 11.12 10.59 6.89
C LYS A 97 9.68 10.64 7.40
N CYS A 98 8.72 10.78 6.50
CA CYS A 98 7.31 10.89 6.84
C CYS A 98 6.57 9.55 6.79
N ASN A 99 7.26 8.45 6.45
CA ASN A 99 6.65 7.15 6.18
C ASN A 99 5.47 7.24 5.20
N SER A 100 5.64 8.04 4.15
CA SER A 100 4.60 8.27 3.14
C SER A 100 4.80 7.36 1.95
N ILE A 101 3.72 6.71 1.52
CA ILE A 101 3.70 5.87 0.31
C ILE A 101 3.52 6.70 -0.96
N ALA A 102 3.07 7.95 -0.82
CA ALA A 102 2.83 8.83 -1.95
C ALA A 102 3.05 10.30 -1.58
N LEU A 103 3.42 11.12 -2.56
CA LEU A 103 3.62 12.56 -2.40
C LEU A 103 2.86 13.32 -3.49
N PRO A 104 1.93 14.23 -3.12
CA PRO A 104 1.27 15.11 -4.06
C PRO A 104 2.24 16.20 -4.56
N ILE A 105 2.22 16.41 -5.87
CA ILE A 105 2.88 17.53 -6.54
C ILE A 105 1.87 18.65 -6.69
N LEU A 106 2.14 19.79 -6.07
CA LEU A 106 1.26 20.95 -6.12
C LEU A 106 1.78 22.05 -7.05
N TYR A 107 0.85 22.76 -7.67
CA TYR A 107 1.06 24.04 -8.34
C TYR A 107 -0.11 24.96 -8.02
N ASP A 108 0.16 26.16 -7.48
CA ASP A 108 -0.85 27.11 -6.99
C ASP A 108 -1.92 26.47 -6.08
N ASP A 109 -1.48 25.71 -5.07
CA ASP A 109 -2.31 24.94 -4.12
C ASP A 109 -3.23 23.89 -4.75
N LYS A 110 -3.05 23.57 -6.04
CA LYS A 110 -3.78 22.51 -6.74
C LYS A 110 -2.90 21.28 -6.94
N PRO A 111 -3.44 20.06 -6.71
CA PRO A 111 -2.71 18.84 -7.03
C PRO A 111 -2.67 18.65 -8.55
N ILE A 112 -1.46 18.69 -9.12
CA ILE A 112 -1.23 18.48 -10.56
C ILE A 112 -0.65 17.10 -10.87
N GLY A 113 -0.16 16.39 -9.86
CA GLY A 113 0.44 15.08 -9.99
C GLY A 113 0.68 14.39 -8.65
N MET A 114 1.10 13.14 -8.71
CA MET A 114 1.54 12.38 -7.54
C MET A 114 2.72 11.48 -7.88
N ILE A 115 3.56 11.22 -6.89
CA ILE A 115 4.61 10.20 -6.94
C ILE A 115 4.28 9.13 -5.92
N PHE A 116 4.37 7.87 -6.31
CA PHE A 116 4.06 6.70 -5.49
C PHE A 116 5.32 5.86 -5.26
N GLU A 117 5.47 5.23 -4.09
CA GLU A 117 6.58 4.30 -3.83
C GLU A 117 6.55 3.10 -4.79
N GLU A 118 5.35 2.71 -5.23
CA GLU A 118 5.08 1.68 -6.24
C GLU A 118 5.76 1.98 -7.59
N ASP A 119 6.09 3.24 -7.85
CA ASP A 119 6.71 3.70 -9.10
C ASP A 119 8.23 3.72 -9.05
N ILE A 120 8.84 3.61 -7.86
CA ILE A 120 10.29 3.72 -7.66
C ILE A 120 11.07 2.51 -8.22
N PRO A 121 10.62 1.24 -8.08
CA PRO A 121 11.40 0.09 -8.57
C PRO A 121 11.73 0.16 -10.06
N ARG A 122 10.90 0.82 -10.89
CA ARG A 122 11.14 0.92 -12.34
C ARG A 122 12.47 1.59 -12.69
N LEU A 123 13.01 2.40 -11.78
CA LEU A 123 14.29 3.09 -11.93
C LEU A 123 15.50 2.15 -11.76
N PHE A 124 15.27 0.94 -11.27
CA PHE A 124 16.32 -0.02 -10.93
C PHE A 124 16.42 -1.17 -11.92
N PHE A 125 15.67 -1.17 -13.03
CA PHE A 125 15.63 -2.27 -14.00
C PHE A 125 17.00 -2.72 -14.53
N ASP A 126 17.94 -1.79 -14.66
CA ASP A 126 19.31 -2.07 -15.14
C ASP A 126 20.33 -2.08 -13.98
N SER A 127 19.86 -2.12 -12.74
CA SER A 127 20.70 -2.15 -11.54
C SER A 127 21.30 -3.54 -11.31
N ASN A 128 22.63 -3.56 -11.15
CA ASN A 128 23.39 -4.74 -10.74
C ASN A 128 23.68 -4.78 -9.23
N ILE A 129 23.01 -3.94 -8.43
CA ILE A 129 23.16 -3.95 -6.97
C ILE A 129 22.75 -5.33 -6.44
N ASP A 130 23.60 -5.92 -5.60
CA ASP A 130 23.32 -7.21 -4.96
C ASP A 130 22.15 -7.10 -3.97
N SER A 131 21.25 -8.08 -3.98
CA SER A 131 20.03 -8.04 -3.14
C SER A 131 20.25 -8.51 -1.70
N SER A 132 21.38 -9.14 -1.36
CA SER A 132 21.56 -9.76 -0.03
C SER A 132 21.40 -8.76 1.13
N GLY A 133 21.84 -7.51 0.93
CA GLY A 133 21.71 -6.43 1.90
C GLY A 133 20.29 -5.84 2.02
N PHE A 134 19.40 -6.16 1.08
CA PHE A 134 18.05 -5.58 0.98
C PHE A 134 16.94 -6.60 1.25
N ILE A 135 17.27 -7.90 1.35
CA ILE A 135 16.33 -8.92 1.81
C ILE A 135 16.08 -8.72 3.30
N ASN A 136 14.90 -8.19 3.64
CA ASN A 136 14.46 -8.07 5.02
C ASN A 136 14.20 -9.46 5.60
N ARG A 137 15.03 -9.87 6.56
CA ARG A 137 14.90 -11.13 7.33
C ARG A 137 14.10 -10.98 8.64
N ARG A 138 13.75 -9.75 9.02
CA ARG A 138 12.86 -9.44 10.16
C ARG A 138 11.49 -9.06 9.61
N PHE A 139 10.81 -10.06 9.08
CA PHE A 139 9.50 -9.92 8.44
C PHE A 139 8.44 -10.70 9.22
N ARG A 140 7.17 -10.33 9.00
CA ARG A 140 6.02 -11.09 9.49
C ARG A 140 5.52 -12.01 8.40
N VAL A 141 5.13 -13.21 8.80
CA VAL A 141 4.29 -14.13 8.02
C VAL A 141 3.05 -14.44 8.82
N VAL A 142 2.00 -14.86 8.14
CA VAL A 142 0.71 -15.19 8.74
C VAL A 142 0.28 -16.57 8.26
N ASP A 143 -0.25 -17.41 9.16
CA ASP A 143 -0.80 -18.71 8.76
C ASP A 143 -2.12 -18.53 8.00
N LEU A 144 -2.37 -19.38 7.00
CA LEU A 144 -3.56 -19.39 6.14
C LEU A 144 -4.88 -19.34 6.93
N ASP A 145 -4.93 -19.92 8.13
CA ASP A 145 -6.13 -19.93 8.97
C ASP A 145 -6.29 -18.70 9.88
N SER A 146 -5.35 -17.76 9.86
CA SER A 146 -5.36 -16.58 10.74
C SER A 146 -6.52 -15.65 10.40
N ASN A 147 -7.16 -15.10 11.44
CA ASN A 147 -8.27 -14.16 11.27
C ASN A 147 -7.81 -12.83 10.64
N ILE A 148 -8.63 -12.26 9.74
CA ILE A 148 -8.26 -11.01 9.05
C ILE A 148 -8.08 -9.79 9.97
N LEU A 149 -8.73 -9.75 11.14
CA LEU A 149 -8.54 -8.66 12.12
C LEU A 149 -7.16 -8.73 12.76
N HIS A 150 -6.61 -9.94 12.94
CA HIS A 150 -5.24 -10.11 13.36
C HIS A 150 -4.27 -9.56 12.30
N ILE A 151 -4.50 -9.90 11.02
CA ILE A 151 -3.70 -9.38 9.89
C ILE A 151 -3.77 -7.85 9.84
N ARG A 152 -4.97 -7.29 9.91
CA ARG A 152 -5.20 -5.85 9.99
C ARG A 152 -4.42 -5.22 11.15
N SER A 153 -4.47 -5.83 12.33
CA SER A 153 -3.74 -5.32 13.50
C SER A 153 -2.24 -5.33 13.28
N LEU A 154 -1.68 -6.39 12.68
CA LEU A 154 -0.25 -6.44 12.33
C LEU A 154 0.13 -5.31 11.36
N MET A 155 -0.67 -5.12 10.29
CA MET A 155 -0.44 -4.06 9.31
C MET A 155 -0.48 -2.66 9.93
N LEU A 156 -1.45 -2.41 10.82
CA LEU A 156 -1.58 -1.12 11.50
C LEU A 156 -0.44 -0.90 12.51
N ASN A 157 -0.14 -1.86 13.37
CA ASN A 157 0.82 -1.69 14.46
C ASN A 157 2.28 -1.69 13.99
N GLU A 158 2.59 -2.51 12.99
CA GLU A 158 3.97 -2.67 12.50
C GLU A 158 4.22 -1.86 11.22
N ASN A 159 3.21 -1.15 10.73
CA ASN A 159 3.31 -0.27 9.56
C ASN A 159 3.85 -1.02 8.32
N ILE A 160 3.25 -2.19 8.08
CA ILE A 160 3.50 -3.08 6.95
C ILE A 160 2.24 -3.17 6.08
N ARG A 161 2.42 -3.30 4.76
CA ARG A 161 1.33 -3.34 3.78
C ARG A 161 1.25 -4.66 3.01
N PHE A 162 2.23 -5.54 3.20
CA PHE A 162 2.44 -6.74 2.39
C PHE A 162 2.92 -7.88 3.27
N ILE A 163 2.12 -8.93 3.40
CA ILE A 163 2.37 -10.04 4.32
C ILE A 163 2.32 -11.37 3.54
N PRO A 164 3.38 -12.20 3.61
CA PRO A 164 3.36 -13.58 3.11
C PRO A 164 2.42 -14.44 3.95
N ILE A 165 1.61 -15.23 3.27
CA ILE A 165 0.76 -16.26 3.86
C ILE A 165 1.41 -17.62 3.70
N VAL A 166 1.45 -18.38 4.80
CA VAL A 166 2.05 -19.71 4.88
C VAL A 166 1.04 -20.74 5.36
N LYS A 167 1.30 -22.01 5.04
CA LYS A 167 0.67 -23.17 5.69
C LYS A 167 1.73 -24.23 5.91
N ASP A 168 1.80 -24.78 7.11
CA ASP A 168 2.79 -25.81 7.48
C ASP A 168 4.24 -25.38 7.16
N GLY A 169 4.54 -24.09 7.38
CA GLY A 169 5.85 -23.49 7.12
C GLY A 169 6.18 -23.21 5.65
N LYS A 170 5.25 -23.48 4.72
CA LYS A 170 5.44 -23.30 3.28
C LYS A 170 4.67 -22.08 2.77
N PHE A 171 5.31 -21.31 1.89
CA PHE A 171 4.71 -20.15 1.25
C PHE A 171 3.58 -20.53 0.29
N LEU A 172 2.44 -19.86 0.42
CA LEU A 172 1.26 -20.05 -0.42
C LEU A 172 0.91 -18.83 -1.28
N GLY A 173 1.03 -17.64 -0.71
CA GLY A 173 0.58 -16.41 -1.35
C GLY A 173 0.80 -15.21 -0.45
N VAL A 174 0.10 -14.12 -0.74
CA VAL A 174 0.26 -12.84 -0.05
C VAL A 174 -1.08 -12.20 0.25
N VAL A 175 -1.09 -11.33 1.25
CA VAL A 175 -2.20 -10.42 1.54
C VAL A 175 -1.62 -9.02 1.66
N ASN A 176 -2.29 -8.05 1.03
CA ASN A 176 -1.97 -6.63 1.17
C ASN A 176 -3.08 -5.83 1.88
N ASP A 177 -2.80 -4.58 2.21
CA ASP A 177 -3.75 -3.68 2.86
C ASP A 177 -5.04 -3.48 2.04
N TRP A 178 -4.95 -3.48 0.71
CA TRP A 178 -6.11 -3.43 -0.19
C TRP A 178 -7.04 -4.64 -0.01
N ASP A 179 -6.49 -5.84 0.12
CA ASP A 179 -7.26 -7.08 0.35
C ASP A 179 -8.11 -6.98 1.62
N ILE A 180 -7.53 -6.42 2.68
CA ILE A 180 -8.22 -6.20 3.96
C ILE A 180 -9.34 -5.18 3.81
N VAL A 181 -9.06 -4.04 3.17
CA VAL A 181 -10.08 -2.99 2.93
C VAL A 181 -11.24 -3.53 2.11
N MET A 182 -10.97 -4.26 1.03
CA MET A 182 -12.00 -4.79 0.14
C MET A 182 -12.83 -5.90 0.80
N ALA A 183 -12.20 -6.75 1.62
CA ALA A 183 -12.94 -7.74 2.41
C ALA A 183 -13.89 -7.08 3.41
N LEU A 184 -13.43 -6.05 4.13
CA LEU A 184 -14.26 -5.32 5.08
C LEU A 184 -15.39 -4.55 4.38
N ARG A 185 -15.08 -3.90 3.25
CA ARG A 185 -16.09 -3.27 2.37
C ARG A 185 -17.16 -4.27 1.95
N ALA A 186 -16.76 -5.44 1.45
CA ALA A 186 -17.70 -6.47 1.02
C ALA A 186 -18.64 -6.92 2.16
N ILE A 187 -18.16 -6.95 3.41
CA ILE A 187 -19.03 -7.24 4.55
C ILE A 187 -20.01 -6.11 4.82
N HIS A 188 -19.56 -4.86 4.76
CA HIS A 188 -20.44 -3.70 4.90
C HIS A 188 -21.54 -3.67 3.83
N ASP A 189 -21.19 -3.95 2.58
CA ASP A 189 -22.12 -3.86 1.45
C ASP A 189 -23.13 -5.02 1.43
N ARG A 190 -22.72 -6.23 1.84
CA ARG A 190 -23.54 -7.45 1.69
C ARG A 190 -24.35 -7.84 2.92
N PHE A 191 -23.99 -7.36 4.11
CA PHE A 191 -24.61 -7.83 5.35
C PHE A 191 -25.22 -6.69 6.18
N PRO A 192 -26.44 -6.90 6.73
CA PRO A 192 -27.03 -5.99 7.72
C PRO A 192 -26.14 -5.84 8.96
N LEU A 193 -26.25 -4.69 9.63
CA LEU A 193 -25.43 -4.31 10.80
C LEU A 193 -25.30 -5.43 11.83
N GLN A 194 -26.41 -6.09 12.21
CA GLN A 194 -26.40 -7.14 13.24
C GLN A 194 -25.56 -8.38 12.88
N HIS A 195 -25.18 -8.57 11.62
CA HIS A 195 -24.45 -9.74 11.15
C HIS A 195 -22.99 -9.45 10.79
N ARG A 196 -22.60 -8.17 10.64
CA ARG A 196 -21.26 -7.79 10.16
C ARG A 196 -20.15 -8.28 11.07
N ASP A 197 -20.31 -8.08 12.37
CA ASP A 197 -19.34 -8.44 13.40
C ASP A 197 -19.03 -9.95 13.40
N ALA A 198 -20.06 -10.79 13.35
CA ALA A 198 -19.90 -12.24 13.28
C ALA A 198 -19.21 -12.66 11.98
N ARG A 199 -19.54 -12.02 10.85
CA ARG A 199 -18.93 -12.33 9.55
C ARG A 199 -17.46 -11.96 9.50
N VAL A 200 -17.08 -10.76 9.94
CA VAL A 200 -15.66 -10.35 9.97
C VAL A 200 -14.83 -11.24 10.90
N ARG A 201 -15.38 -11.63 12.06
CA ARG A 201 -14.70 -12.56 12.98
C ARG A 201 -14.53 -13.97 12.40
N SER A 202 -15.32 -14.36 11.40
CA SER A 202 -15.17 -15.65 10.72
C SER A 202 -14.19 -15.62 9.55
N LEU A 203 -13.84 -14.44 9.01
CA LEU A 203 -12.95 -14.32 7.86
C LEU A 203 -11.50 -14.65 8.22
N LYS A 204 -10.85 -15.41 7.35
CA LYS A 204 -9.48 -15.90 7.47
C LYS A 204 -8.59 -15.36 6.35
N ALA A 205 -7.28 -15.53 6.51
CA ALA A 205 -6.30 -15.21 5.48
C ALA A 205 -6.61 -15.94 4.16
N SER A 206 -7.07 -17.20 4.23
CA SER A 206 -7.52 -17.98 3.06
C SER A 206 -8.58 -17.30 2.20
N ASP A 207 -9.43 -16.46 2.80
CA ASP A 207 -10.55 -15.82 2.12
C ASP A 207 -10.13 -14.58 1.32
N VAL A 208 -8.94 -14.05 1.62
CA VAL A 208 -8.44 -12.77 1.07
C VAL A 208 -7.07 -12.90 0.40
N MET A 209 -6.34 -13.99 0.66
CA MET A 209 -5.03 -14.27 0.08
C MET A 209 -5.09 -14.35 -1.44
N ARG A 210 -4.07 -13.79 -2.09
CA ARG A 210 -3.83 -13.95 -3.52
C ARG A 210 -2.58 -14.78 -3.76
N PHE A 211 -2.63 -15.65 -4.76
CA PHE A 211 -1.43 -16.24 -5.33
C PHE A 211 -0.62 -15.13 -6.00
N THR A 212 0.70 -15.15 -5.84
CA THR A 212 1.60 -14.18 -6.45
C THR A 212 2.77 -14.89 -7.14
N LYS A 213 3.20 -14.34 -8.27
CA LYS A 213 4.46 -14.71 -8.93
C LYS A 213 5.60 -13.77 -8.55
N SER A 214 5.35 -12.82 -7.64
CA SER A 214 6.38 -11.93 -7.10
C SER A 214 7.24 -12.67 -6.08
N ILE A 215 7.97 -13.67 -6.55
CA ILE A 215 8.83 -14.57 -5.77
C ILE A 215 10.19 -14.68 -6.47
N PHE A 216 11.24 -14.94 -5.70
CA PHE A 216 12.58 -15.23 -6.23
C PHE A 216 13.35 -16.18 -5.32
N TYR A 217 14.40 -16.78 -5.87
CA TYR A 217 15.31 -17.69 -5.18
C TYR A 217 16.74 -17.14 -5.24
N GLY A 218 17.54 -17.45 -4.22
CA GLY A 218 18.92 -16.98 -4.12
C GLY A 218 19.01 -15.46 -3.94
N TYR A 219 20.04 -14.86 -4.53
CA TYR A 219 20.38 -13.44 -4.38
C TYR A 219 20.56 -12.78 -5.76
N PRO A 220 19.50 -12.65 -6.58
CA PRO A 220 19.60 -11.97 -7.86
C PRO A 220 19.84 -10.46 -7.66
N SER A 221 20.16 -9.72 -8.72
CA SER A 221 20.31 -8.26 -8.61
C SER A 221 18.99 -7.57 -8.25
N MET A 222 19.08 -6.40 -7.64
CA MET A 222 17.92 -5.55 -7.37
C MET A 222 17.15 -5.19 -8.64
N GLY A 223 17.79 -5.15 -9.81
CA GLY A 223 17.09 -4.93 -11.08
C GLY A 223 16.21 -6.10 -11.51
N VAL A 224 16.61 -7.34 -11.26
CA VAL A 224 15.75 -8.51 -11.47
C VAL A 224 14.56 -8.45 -10.52
N ILE A 225 14.78 -8.17 -9.25
CA ILE A 225 13.71 -8.05 -8.25
C ILE A 225 12.75 -6.91 -8.60
N ALA A 226 13.26 -5.77 -9.06
CA ALA A 226 12.44 -4.65 -9.52
C ALA A 226 11.49 -5.07 -10.65
N ARG A 227 11.98 -5.82 -11.66
CA ARG A 227 11.15 -6.31 -12.76
C ARG A 227 10.07 -7.26 -12.25
N ILE A 228 10.43 -8.21 -11.38
CA ILE A 228 9.48 -9.13 -10.74
C ILE A 228 8.36 -8.35 -10.04
N ILE A 229 8.70 -7.32 -9.26
CA ILE A 229 7.72 -6.50 -8.54
C ILE A 229 6.81 -5.73 -9.49
N VAL A 230 7.38 -5.02 -10.47
CA VAL A 230 6.63 -4.17 -11.40
C VAL A 230 5.73 -4.98 -12.32
N GLU A 231 6.23 -6.07 -12.91
CA GLU A 231 5.45 -6.93 -13.81
C GLU A 231 4.28 -7.61 -13.10
N ASN A 232 4.44 -7.93 -11.81
CA ASN A 232 3.38 -8.53 -11.00
C ASN A 232 2.51 -7.52 -10.25
N LYS A 233 2.74 -6.21 -10.43
CA LYS A 233 2.06 -5.14 -9.69
C LYS A 233 2.02 -5.39 -8.18
N SER A 234 3.15 -5.84 -7.62
CA SER A 234 3.25 -6.25 -6.23
C SER A 234 3.82 -5.15 -5.36
N LEU A 235 3.57 -5.19 -4.04
CA LEU A 235 4.19 -4.29 -3.05
C LEU A 235 5.56 -4.80 -2.55
N GLY A 236 6.04 -5.90 -3.14
CA GLY A 236 7.30 -6.54 -2.79
C GLY A 236 7.44 -7.89 -3.47
N ALA A 237 8.62 -8.50 -3.32
CA ALA A 237 8.91 -9.85 -3.78
C ALA A 237 9.38 -10.72 -2.62
N ILE A 238 8.96 -11.99 -2.64
CA ILE A 238 9.24 -12.96 -1.57
C ILE A 238 10.48 -13.78 -1.95
N ALA A 239 11.50 -13.73 -1.10
CA ALA A 239 12.64 -14.63 -1.20
C ALA A 239 12.25 -15.99 -0.59
N LEU A 240 12.42 -17.07 -1.35
CA LEU A 240 12.12 -18.42 -0.89
C LEU A 240 13.38 -19.29 -0.83
N ASN A 241 13.39 -20.21 0.11
CA ASN A 241 14.31 -21.36 0.11
C ASN A 241 13.82 -22.42 -0.89
N GLU A 242 14.68 -23.37 -1.27
CA GLU A 242 14.33 -24.48 -2.17
C GLU A 242 13.14 -25.31 -1.65
N ASP A 243 13.03 -25.41 -0.32
CA ASP A 243 11.94 -26.13 0.32
C ASP A 243 10.62 -25.32 0.33
N ARG A 244 10.57 -24.11 -0.25
CA ARG A 244 9.45 -23.15 -0.24
C ARG A 244 9.14 -22.50 1.11
N SER A 245 10.00 -22.62 2.12
CA SER A 245 9.93 -21.74 3.29
C SER A 245 10.34 -20.32 2.92
N VAL A 246 9.80 -19.31 3.63
CA VAL A 246 10.10 -17.90 3.36
C VAL A 246 11.46 -17.54 3.97
N LEU A 247 12.39 -17.08 3.14
CA LEU A 247 13.71 -16.59 3.55
C LEU A 247 13.66 -15.12 3.97
N GLY A 248 12.85 -14.31 3.27
CA GLY A 248 12.78 -12.86 3.47
C GLY A 248 11.91 -12.16 2.44
N ILE A 249 11.88 -10.83 2.53
CA ILE A 249 11.08 -9.98 1.66
C ILE A 249 11.93 -8.81 1.17
N VAL A 250 11.81 -8.47 -0.11
CA VAL A 250 12.24 -7.16 -0.61
C VAL A 250 10.98 -6.36 -0.93
N ASP A 251 10.72 -5.30 -0.17
CA ASP A 251 9.56 -4.44 -0.32
C ASP A 251 9.90 -3.16 -1.13
N LEU A 252 8.89 -2.34 -1.42
CA LEU A 252 9.09 -1.07 -2.12
C LEU A 252 10.01 -0.11 -1.35
N LYS A 253 9.97 -0.13 -0.01
CA LYS A 253 10.81 0.73 0.84
C LYS A 253 12.29 0.44 0.65
N ALA A 254 12.69 -0.79 0.33
CA ALA A 254 14.07 -1.09 -0.04
C ALA A 254 14.54 -0.25 -1.25
N PHE A 255 13.71 -0.11 -2.29
CA PHE A 255 14.05 0.70 -3.47
C PHE A 255 14.07 2.20 -3.15
N VAL A 256 13.13 2.67 -2.33
CA VAL A 256 13.11 4.08 -1.88
C VAL A 256 14.40 4.41 -1.12
N LYS A 257 14.82 3.51 -0.21
CA LYS A 257 16.06 3.61 0.57
C LYS A 257 17.30 3.68 -0.31
N ILE A 258 17.42 2.78 -1.30
CA ILE A 258 18.52 2.80 -2.26
C ILE A 258 18.51 4.13 -3.03
N ALA A 259 17.34 4.59 -3.48
CA ALA A 259 17.21 5.81 -4.27
C ALA A 259 17.64 7.07 -3.52
N CYS A 260 17.53 7.10 -2.19
CA CYS A 260 18.00 8.21 -1.36
C CYS A 260 19.36 7.98 -0.69
N GLY A 261 20.04 6.87 -0.97
CA GLY A 261 21.36 6.57 -0.41
C GLY A 261 21.36 6.18 1.06
N VAL A 262 20.22 5.71 1.59
CA VAL A 262 20.10 5.21 2.96
C VAL A 262 20.16 3.69 2.90
N SER A 263 21.24 3.07 3.40
CA SER A 263 21.36 1.62 3.55
C SER A 263 20.84 1.17 4.92
#